data_AF-A0ABD6C9S4-F1
#
_entry.id   AF-A0ABD6C9S4-F1
#
_cell.length_a   1.000
_cell.length_b   1.000
_cell.length_c   1.000
_cell.angle_alpha   90.00
_cell.angle_beta   90.00
_cell.angle_gamma   90.00
#
_symmetry.space_group_name_H-M   'P 1'
#
loop_
_entity.id
_entity.type
_entity.pdbx_description
1 polymer ?
#
loop_
_entity_poly.entity_id
_entity_poly.type
_entity_poly.pdbx_seq_one_letter_code
_entity_poly.pdbx_strand_id
1 'polypeptide(L)'
;MELEERLRRELHGELVGRMGRQVLCDYPHSGATPIDPETRICYEAIRVGDLTVSPPLTPPPDGWVLDAARCPGHAVESLQSPTDGYDEALLSLELTPVAEEGYAVDGPSIELVEYSPADEGQDPPRLPLSVIQTQGHDNDWGIFRLARQLPLREVYQEAGLTWVVNELDRRCESRGAGE
;
A
#
# COMPACT_ATOMS: atom_id res chain seq x y z
N MET A 1 12.28 20.46 5.41
CA MET A 1 10.96 19.99 5.86
C MET A 1 11.18 18.57 6.33
N GLU A 2 10.85 18.30 7.58
CA GLU A 2 10.96 16.94 8.13
C GLU A 2 9.94 16.03 7.44
N LEU A 3 10.27 14.74 7.29
CA LEU A 3 9.43 13.78 6.55
C LEU A 3 7.99 13.75 7.06
N GLU A 4 7.82 13.76 8.38
CA GLU A 4 6.51 13.76 9.04
C GLU A 4 5.69 15.02 8.68
N GLU A 5 6.31 16.20 8.70
CA GLU A 5 5.64 17.45 8.28
C GLU A 5 5.21 17.38 6.80
N ARG A 6 6.02 16.75 5.96
CA ARG A 6 5.67 16.52 4.55
C ARG A 6 4.48 15.58 4.40
N LEU A 7 4.48 14.45 5.10
CA LEU A 7 3.37 13.47 5.13
C LEU A 7 2.07 14.12 5.62
N ARG A 8 2.13 14.86 6.73
CA ARG A 8 0.99 15.63 7.29
C ARG A 8 0.36 16.56 6.27
N ARG A 9 1.17 17.23 5.45
CA ARG A 9 0.70 18.17 4.46
C ARG A 9 0.17 17.48 3.20
N GLU A 10 0.86 16.46 2.70
CA GLU A 10 0.54 15.82 1.42
C GLU A 10 -0.66 14.88 1.52
N LEU A 11 -0.83 14.19 2.65
CA LEU A 11 -1.94 13.24 2.85
C LEU A 11 -3.19 13.87 3.48
N HIS A 12 -3.12 15.13 3.95
CA HIS A 12 -4.28 15.76 4.57
C HIS A 12 -5.44 15.92 3.59
N GLY A 13 -6.61 15.47 3.99
CA GLY A 13 -7.81 15.56 3.16
C GLY A 13 -7.93 14.46 2.11
N GLU A 14 -6.96 13.54 2.03
CA GLU A 14 -7.06 12.37 1.16
C GLU A 14 -8.26 11.51 1.60
N LEU A 15 -9.15 11.22 0.65
CA LEU A 15 -10.37 10.45 0.90
C LEU A 15 -10.04 8.96 1.04
N VAL A 16 -10.62 8.33 2.05
CA VAL A 16 -10.42 6.89 2.31
C VAL A 16 -11.74 6.13 2.38
N GLY A 17 -11.64 4.84 2.05
CA GLY A 17 -12.76 3.90 2.10
C GLY A 17 -13.40 3.65 0.74
N ARG A 18 -13.99 2.46 0.58
CA ARG A 18 -14.64 2.06 -0.67
C ARG A 18 -15.95 2.79 -0.83
N MET A 19 -16.14 3.41 -2.01
CA MET A 19 -17.31 4.25 -2.34
C MET A 19 -17.62 5.29 -1.25
N GLY A 20 -16.59 5.80 -0.55
CA GLY A 20 -16.72 6.86 0.43
C GLY A 20 -17.61 6.53 1.63
N ARG A 21 -17.69 5.27 2.08
CA ARG A 21 -18.60 4.92 3.20
C ARG A 21 -18.05 3.91 4.21
N GLN A 22 -17.13 3.05 3.80
CA GLN A 22 -16.54 2.05 4.69
C GLN A 22 -15.03 2.00 4.48
N VAL A 23 -14.30 2.15 5.58
CA VAL A 23 -12.88 1.86 5.65
C VAL A 23 -12.75 0.36 5.89
N LEU A 24 -12.05 -0.33 4.98
CA LEU A 24 -11.88 -1.78 5.03
C LEU A 24 -10.40 -2.08 5.17
N CYS A 25 -10.08 -3.20 5.81
CA CYS A 25 -8.73 -3.74 5.80
C CYS A 25 -8.38 -4.25 4.40
N ASP A 26 -7.24 -3.81 3.87
CA ASP A 26 -6.74 -4.24 2.56
C ASP A 26 -5.99 -5.58 2.62
N TYR A 27 -5.68 -6.04 3.84
CA TYR A 27 -5.02 -7.32 4.07
C TYR A 27 -6.00 -8.50 4.07
N PRO A 28 -5.54 -9.70 3.68
CA PRO A 28 -6.41 -10.87 3.49
C PRO A 28 -7.23 -11.22 4.73
N HIS A 29 -8.52 -11.38 4.51
CA HIS A 29 -9.48 -11.91 5.46
C HIS A 29 -10.39 -12.88 4.71
N SER A 30 -11.14 -13.73 5.44
CA SER A 30 -12.17 -14.59 4.84
C SER A 30 -13.34 -13.80 4.22
N GLY A 31 -13.43 -12.49 4.47
CA GLY A 31 -14.38 -11.57 3.85
C GLY A 31 -13.98 -10.11 4.09
N ALA A 32 -14.80 -9.16 3.61
CA ALA A 32 -14.57 -7.75 3.85
C ALA A 32 -14.57 -7.44 5.36
N THR A 33 -13.47 -6.89 5.86
CA THR A 33 -13.29 -6.59 7.28
C THR A 33 -13.30 -5.08 7.49
N PRO A 34 -14.36 -4.52 8.11
CA PRO A 34 -14.43 -3.09 8.37
C PRO A 34 -13.45 -2.69 9.47
N ILE A 35 -12.89 -1.50 9.31
CA ILE A 35 -12.10 -0.80 10.32
C ILE A 35 -13.00 0.27 10.93
N ASP A 36 -12.97 0.39 12.26
CA ASP A 36 -13.67 1.45 12.97
C ASP A 36 -12.99 2.80 12.70
N PRO A 37 -13.62 3.73 11.96
CA PRO A 37 -13.02 5.00 11.59
C PRO A 37 -12.91 5.99 12.76
N GLU A 38 -13.56 5.70 13.91
CA GLU A 38 -13.44 6.52 15.13
C GLU A 38 -12.17 6.18 15.94
N THR A 39 -11.42 5.15 15.51
CA THR A 39 -10.16 4.74 16.15
C THR A 39 -8.96 5.16 15.32
N ARG A 40 -7.78 5.25 15.95
CA ARG A 40 -6.52 5.42 15.20
C ARG A 40 -6.29 4.22 14.30
N ILE A 41 -6.05 4.49 13.03
CA ILE A 41 -5.88 3.48 11.98
C ILE A 41 -4.41 3.40 11.61
N CYS A 42 -3.94 2.18 11.39
CA CYS A 42 -2.63 1.92 10.81
C CYS A 42 -2.75 1.92 9.29
N TYR A 43 -1.98 2.80 8.65
CA TYR A 43 -1.92 2.92 7.20
C TYR A 43 -0.49 2.78 6.70
N GLU A 44 -0.33 2.15 5.55
CA GLU A 44 0.85 2.36 4.72
C GLU A 44 0.61 3.56 3.81
N ALA A 45 1.64 4.40 3.66
CA ALA A 45 1.74 5.40 2.62
C ALA A 45 2.96 5.11 1.78
N ILE A 46 2.87 5.44 0.49
CA ILE A 46 3.95 5.22 -0.46
C ILE A 46 4.22 6.47 -1.26
N ARG A 47 5.46 6.61 -1.70
CA ARG A 47 5.83 7.53 -2.77
C ARG A 47 6.64 6.76 -3.78
N VAL A 48 6.19 6.77 -5.03
CA VAL A 48 6.92 6.12 -6.12
C VAL A 48 8.24 6.88 -6.32
N GLY A 49 9.37 6.20 -6.09
CA GLY A 49 10.70 6.73 -6.37
C GLY A 49 11.02 6.73 -7.87
N ASP A 50 12.29 6.88 -8.22
CA ASP A 50 12.75 6.74 -9.60
C ASP A 50 12.69 5.26 -10.02
N LEU A 51 11.51 4.81 -10.48
CA LEU A 51 11.35 3.50 -11.10
C LEU A 51 12.17 3.47 -12.40
N THR A 52 13.19 2.61 -12.44
CA THR A 52 14.07 2.42 -13.62
C THR A 52 13.38 1.70 -14.78
N VAL A 53 12.13 1.26 -14.63
CA VAL A 53 11.52 0.27 -15.52
C VAL A 53 10.13 0.64 -15.97
N SER A 54 9.93 0.44 -17.29
CA SER A 54 8.74 0.61 -18.14
C SER A 54 7.79 1.72 -17.72
N PRO A 55 7.61 2.80 -18.53
CA PRO A 55 6.66 3.84 -18.20
C PRO A 55 5.29 3.19 -17.96
N PRO A 56 4.73 3.32 -16.75
CA PRO A 56 3.41 2.81 -16.49
C PRO A 56 2.42 3.46 -17.48
N LEU A 57 1.29 2.80 -17.74
CA LEU A 57 0.28 3.31 -18.68
C LEU A 57 -0.21 4.72 -18.30
N THR A 58 -0.03 5.09 -17.04
CA THR A 58 -0.26 6.41 -16.44
C THR A 58 1.02 6.86 -15.72
N PRO A 59 1.31 8.16 -15.58
CA PRO A 59 2.43 8.63 -14.75
C PRO A 59 2.15 8.39 -13.26
N PRO A 60 3.18 8.11 -12.43
CA PRO A 60 3.00 8.00 -10.98
C PRO A 60 2.54 9.34 -10.37
N PRO A 61 1.88 9.31 -9.21
CA PRO A 61 1.44 10.52 -8.52
C PRO A 61 2.63 11.34 -8.04
N ASP A 62 2.46 12.66 -8.05
CA ASP A 62 3.44 13.58 -7.47
C ASP A 62 3.32 13.56 -5.93
N GLY A 63 4.22 12.85 -5.26
CA GLY A 63 4.34 12.87 -3.79
C GLY A 63 3.87 11.59 -3.11
N TRP A 64 3.52 11.70 -1.82
CA TRP A 64 3.01 10.60 -1.02
C TRP A 64 1.53 10.37 -1.26
N VAL A 65 1.10 9.11 -1.27
CA VAL A 65 -0.30 8.68 -1.33
C VAL A 65 -0.55 7.59 -0.30
N LEU A 66 -1.78 7.46 0.19
CA LEU A 66 -2.17 6.32 1.02
C LEU A 66 -2.20 5.06 0.17
N ASP A 67 -1.80 3.96 0.79
CA ASP A 67 -1.64 2.70 0.12
C ASP A 67 -2.58 1.64 0.66
N ALA A 68 -2.30 1.12 1.85
CA ALA A 68 -3.03 -0.01 2.42
C ALA A 68 -3.44 0.28 3.87
N ALA A 69 -4.74 0.11 4.15
CA ALA A 69 -5.29 0.17 5.49
C ALA A 69 -5.16 -1.17 6.22
N ARG A 70 -4.79 -1.13 7.50
CA ARG A 70 -4.66 -2.31 8.37
C ARG A 70 -5.67 -2.23 9.50
N CYS A 71 -6.48 -3.27 9.66
CA CYS A 71 -7.29 -3.43 10.88
C CYS A 71 -6.39 -3.73 12.08
N PRO A 72 -6.89 -3.63 13.33
CA PRO A 72 -6.12 -3.98 14.52
C PRO A 72 -5.52 -5.40 14.51
N GLY A 73 -6.16 -6.35 13.81
CA GLY A 73 -5.64 -7.71 13.65
C GLY A 73 -4.45 -7.84 12.68
N HIS A 74 -4.24 -6.84 11.82
CA HIS A 74 -3.13 -6.76 10.85
C HIS A 74 -2.20 -5.56 11.12
N ALA A 75 -2.36 -4.90 12.27
CA ALA A 75 -1.45 -3.85 12.70
C ALA A 75 -0.05 -4.43 12.88
N VAL A 76 0.94 -3.74 12.35
CA VAL A 76 2.36 -4.08 12.47
C VAL A 76 3.09 -2.89 13.07
N GLU A 77 4.24 -3.15 13.69
CA GLU A 77 5.13 -2.11 14.20
C GLU A 77 6.30 -1.84 13.23
N SER A 78 6.42 -2.65 12.17
CA SER A 78 7.44 -2.45 11.14
C SER A 78 6.99 -2.85 9.73
N LEU A 79 7.53 -2.15 8.75
CA LEU A 79 7.51 -2.47 7.32
C LEU A 79 8.50 -3.62 7.08
N GLN A 80 8.01 -4.72 6.52
CA GLN A 80 8.84 -5.86 6.17
C GLN A 80 9.17 -5.82 4.67
N SER A 81 10.41 -6.19 4.32
CA SER A 81 10.94 -6.37 2.94
C SER A 81 11.59 -5.12 2.32
N PRO A 82 12.46 -5.29 1.30
CA PRO A 82 12.99 -4.17 0.53
C PRO A 82 11.87 -3.44 -0.21
N THR A 83 12.04 -2.12 -0.32
CA THR A 83 11.00 -1.17 -0.72
C THR A 83 10.72 -1.11 -2.21
N ASP A 84 11.46 -1.87 -3.02
CA ASP A 84 11.22 -2.02 -4.47
C ASP A 84 11.21 -0.70 -5.26
N GLY A 85 11.98 0.29 -4.81
CA GLY A 85 12.01 1.63 -5.42
C GLY A 85 10.88 2.55 -4.96
N TYR A 86 10.12 2.17 -3.95
CA TYR A 86 9.13 3.01 -3.28
C TYR A 86 9.74 3.59 -2.01
N ASP A 87 9.45 4.85 -1.70
CA ASP A 87 9.53 5.26 -0.30
C ASP A 87 8.27 4.75 0.39
N GLU A 88 8.42 4.18 1.57
CA GLU A 88 7.33 3.59 2.33
C GLU A 88 7.28 4.20 3.74
N ALA A 89 6.09 4.52 4.20
CA ALA A 89 5.87 5.03 5.55
C ALA A 89 4.73 4.26 6.20
N LEU A 90 4.97 3.77 7.41
CA LEU A 90 3.95 3.23 8.28
C LEU A 90 3.43 4.36 9.18
N LEU A 91 2.12 4.60 9.12
CA LEU A 91 1.47 5.73 9.77
C LEU A 91 0.44 5.24 10.78
N SER A 92 0.34 5.95 11.90
CA SER A 92 -0.84 5.94 12.76
C SER A 92 -1.57 7.27 12.54
N LEU A 93 -2.85 7.22 12.17
CA LEU A 93 -3.62 8.42 11.83
C LEU A 93 -5.08 8.31 12.27
N GLU A 94 -5.76 9.44 12.35
CA GLU A 94 -7.19 9.56 12.59
C GLU A 94 -7.89 10.02 11.32
N LEU A 95 -9.16 9.65 11.20
CA LEU A 95 -10.01 10.02 10.09
C LEU A 95 -11.06 11.00 10.54
N THR A 96 -11.34 11.99 9.69
CA THR A 96 -12.43 12.93 9.87
C THR A 96 -13.58 12.57 8.94
N PRO A 97 -14.83 12.47 9.42
CA PRO A 97 -15.97 12.24 8.56
C PRO A 97 -16.17 13.42 7.60
N VAL A 98 -16.35 13.11 6.31
CA VAL A 98 -16.70 14.07 5.26
C VAL A 98 -18.11 13.75 4.79
N ALA A 99 -18.99 14.75 4.86
CA ALA A 99 -20.40 14.59 4.54
C ALA A 99 -20.55 13.98 3.13
N GLU A 100 -21.31 12.89 3.03
CA GLU A 100 -21.63 12.17 1.79
C GLU A 100 -20.44 11.50 1.05
N GLU A 101 -19.20 11.83 1.41
CA GLU A 101 -17.95 11.35 0.80
C GLU A 101 -17.18 10.35 1.68
N GLY A 102 -17.58 10.19 2.94
CA GLY A 102 -17.04 9.17 3.84
C GLY A 102 -16.09 9.73 4.86
N TYR A 103 -14.81 9.46 4.66
CA TYR A 103 -13.75 9.81 5.60
C TYR A 103 -12.56 10.39 4.86
N ALA A 104 -11.91 11.37 5.47
CA ALA A 104 -10.66 11.93 4.99
C ALA A 104 -9.59 11.88 6.08
N VAL A 105 -8.33 11.84 5.68
CA VAL A 105 -7.21 11.88 6.63
C VAL A 105 -7.08 13.24 7.30
N ASP A 106 -7.04 13.23 8.63
CA ASP A 106 -6.68 14.41 9.41
C ASP A 106 -5.15 14.53 9.51
N GLY A 107 -4.55 15.44 8.74
CA GLY A 107 -3.10 15.59 8.62
C GLY A 107 -2.41 15.80 9.97
N PRO A 108 -2.88 16.73 10.83
CA PRO A 108 -2.38 16.91 12.19
C PRO A 108 -2.34 15.63 13.05
N SER A 109 -3.20 14.65 12.79
CA SER A 109 -3.25 13.39 13.54
C SER A 109 -2.17 12.38 13.13
N ILE A 110 -1.53 12.58 11.97
CA ILE A 110 -0.53 11.64 11.43
C ILE A 110 0.68 11.59 12.36
N GLU A 111 1.01 10.37 12.75
CA GLU A 111 2.22 9.98 13.45
C GLU A 111 2.98 8.98 12.58
N LEU A 112 4.25 9.28 12.32
CA LEU A 112 5.13 8.38 11.59
C LEU A 112 5.62 7.28 12.53
N VAL A 113 5.22 6.03 12.28
CA VAL A 113 5.63 4.86 13.06
C VAL A 113 6.99 4.35 12.55
N GLU A 114 7.11 4.18 11.24
CA GLU A 114 8.37 3.78 10.60
C GLU A 114 8.45 4.37 9.18
N TYR A 115 9.68 4.64 8.74
CA TYR A 115 9.99 5.02 7.38
C TYR A 115 11.04 4.08 6.80
N SER A 116 10.74 3.54 5.62
CA SER A 116 11.70 2.78 4.82
C SER A 116 11.94 3.53 3.51
N PRO A 117 13.16 4.05 3.27
CA PRO A 117 13.46 4.81 2.06
C PRO A 117 13.42 3.93 0.81
N ALA A 118 13.21 4.56 -0.35
CA ALA A 118 13.42 3.90 -1.63
C ALA A 118 14.87 3.42 -1.76
N ASP A 119 15.06 2.10 -1.78
CA ASP A 119 16.31 1.48 -2.22
C ASP A 119 16.37 1.47 -3.76
N GLU A 120 17.45 0.91 -4.34
CA GLU A 120 17.56 0.71 -5.80
C GLU A 120 16.27 0.09 -6.37
N GLY A 121 15.64 0.77 -7.34
CA GLY A 121 14.40 0.33 -7.95
C GLY A 121 14.55 -1.04 -8.63
N GLN A 122 13.54 -1.90 -8.45
CA GLN A 122 13.48 -3.21 -9.10
C GLN A 122 12.25 -3.33 -9.99
N ASP A 123 12.29 -4.26 -10.95
CA ASP A 123 11.11 -4.63 -11.74
C ASP A 123 9.98 -5.05 -10.79
N PRO A 124 8.75 -4.55 -10.95
CA PRO A 124 7.61 -5.05 -10.18
C PRO A 124 7.36 -6.54 -10.47
N PRO A 125 6.71 -7.29 -9.54
CA PRO A 125 6.31 -8.67 -9.79
C PRO A 125 5.40 -8.73 -11.02
N ARG A 126 5.50 -9.82 -11.77
CA ARG A 126 4.64 -10.02 -12.94
C ARG A 126 3.23 -10.33 -12.47
N LEU A 127 2.28 -9.47 -12.82
CA LEU A 127 0.86 -9.62 -12.47
C LEU A 127 0.02 -10.02 -13.68
N PRO A 128 -1.13 -10.69 -13.49
CA PRO A 128 -2.08 -10.92 -14.57
C PRO A 128 -2.50 -9.60 -15.22
N LEU A 129 -2.63 -9.57 -16.55
CA LEU A 129 -2.98 -8.35 -17.28
C LEU A 129 -4.30 -7.72 -16.77
N SER A 130 -5.26 -8.55 -16.37
CA SER A 130 -6.52 -8.07 -15.78
C SER A 130 -6.32 -7.29 -14.47
N VAL A 131 -5.35 -7.68 -13.64
CA VAL A 131 -4.99 -6.94 -12.43
C VAL A 131 -4.34 -5.62 -12.80
N ILE A 132 -3.39 -5.62 -13.74
CA ILE A 132 -2.71 -4.41 -14.21
C ILE A 132 -3.72 -3.41 -14.80
N GLN A 133 -4.67 -3.88 -15.61
CA GLN A 133 -5.69 -3.03 -16.22
C GLN A 133 -6.63 -2.43 -15.18
N THR A 134 -7.22 -3.25 -14.31
CA THR A 134 -8.16 -2.76 -13.30
C THR A 134 -7.48 -1.79 -12.33
N GLN A 135 -6.33 -2.16 -11.79
CA GLN A 135 -5.66 -1.38 -10.76
C GLN A 135 -4.97 -0.14 -11.34
N GLY A 136 -4.47 -0.23 -12.57
CA GLY A 136 -3.98 0.94 -13.31
C GLY A 136 -5.09 1.94 -13.63
N HIS A 137 -6.33 1.49 -13.84
CA HIS A 137 -7.49 2.38 -13.96
C HIS A 137 -7.86 3.05 -12.63
N ASP A 138 -7.70 2.34 -11.52
CA ASP A 138 -8.00 2.83 -10.17
C ASP A 138 -6.85 3.66 -9.58
N ASN A 139 -5.73 3.82 -10.30
CA ASN A 139 -4.48 4.45 -9.84
C ASN A 139 -3.93 3.83 -8.54
N ASP A 140 -4.13 2.52 -8.32
CA ASP A 140 -3.54 1.81 -7.19
C ASP A 140 -2.08 1.46 -7.50
N TRP A 141 -1.16 2.32 -7.06
CA TRP A 141 0.27 2.18 -7.31
C TRP A 141 0.97 1.17 -6.42
N GLY A 142 0.42 0.88 -5.24
CA GLY A 142 1.00 -0.09 -4.33
C GLY A 142 0.74 -1.53 -4.73
N ILE A 143 -0.24 -1.80 -5.60
CA ILE A 143 -0.45 -3.17 -6.09
C ILE A 143 0.80 -3.77 -6.73
N PHE A 144 1.71 -2.96 -7.25
CA PHE A 144 2.95 -3.44 -7.86
C PHE A 144 4.07 -3.70 -6.84
N ARG A 145 3.88 -3.40 -5.55
CA ARG A 145 4.86 -3.68 -4.49
C ARG A 145 4.82 -5.15 -4.11
N LEU A 146 5.98 -5.78 -3.91
CA LEU A 146 6.01 -7.19 -3.46
C LEU A 146 5.27 -7.36 -2.12
N ALA A 147 5.43 -6.41 -1.19
CA ALA A 147 4.77 -6.42 0.12
C ALA A 147 3.23 -6.48 0.03
N ARG A 148 2.62 -5.87 -0.98
CA ARG A 148 1.17 -5.94 -1.26
C ARG A 148 0.75 -7.26 -1.90
N GLN A 149 1.64 -7.89 -2.68
CA GLN A 149 1.34 -9.12 -3.40
C GLN A 149 1.53 -10.38 -2.56
N LEU A 150 2.47 -10.39 -1.61
CA LEU A 150 2.75 -11.56 -0.76
C LEU A 150 1.54 -12.03 0.07
N PRO A 151 0.77 -11.14 0.72
CA PRO A 151 -0.45 -11.56 1.42
C PRO A 151 -1.48 -12.20 0.48
N LEU A 152 -1.48 -11.82 -0.81
CA LEU A 152 -2.40 -12.36 -1.82
C LEU A 152 -1.95 -13.70 -2.40
N ARG A 153 -0.79 -14.23 -1.97
CA ARG A 153 -0.21 -15.48 -2.50
C ARG A 153 -1.18 -16.67 -2.42
N GLU A 154 -1.85 -16.84 -1.29
CA GLU A 154 -2.84 -17.93 -1.12
C GLU A 154 -4.02 -17.78 -2.08
N VAL A 155 -4.51 -16.54 -2.27
CA VAL A 155 -5.59 -16.22 -3.22
C VAL A 155 -5.17 -16.57 -4.65
N TYR A 156 -3.93 -16.26 -5.04
CA TYR A 156 -3.40 -16.67 -6.36
C TYR A 156 -3.30 -18.18 -6.51
N GLN A 157 -2.92 -18.88 -5.44
CA GLN A 157 -2.84 -20.33 -5.43
C GLN A 157 -4.23 -20.96 -5.63
N GLU A 158 -5.24 -20.49 -4.91
CA GLU A 158 -6.63 -20.94 -5.05
C GLU A 158 -7.21 -20.63 -6.44
N ALA A 159 -6.84 -19.49 -7.01
CA ALA A 159 -7.24 -19.10 -8.37
C ALA A 159 -6.50 -19.88 -9.48
N GLY A 160 -5.58 -20.80 -9.14
CA GLY A 160 -4.80 -21.57 -10.12
C GLY A 160 -3.72 -20.74 -10.83
N LEU A 161 -3.36 -19.57 -10.29
CA LEU A 161 -2.32 -18.68 -10.82
C LEU A 161 -0.93 -19.09 -10.32
N THR A 162 -0.58 -20.37 -10.49
CA THR A 162 0.68 -20.95 -9.99
C THR A 162 1.92 -20.21 -10.49
N TRP A 163 1.87 -19.64 -11.69
CA TRP A 163 2.98 -18.85 -12.24
C TRP A 163 3.23 -17.55 -11.45
N VAL A 164 2.18 -16.91 -10.91
CA VAL A 164 2.30 -15.73 -10.05
C VAL A 164 2.93 -16.15 -8.72
N VAL A 165 2.42 -17.23 -8.13
CA VAL A 165 2.94 -17.79 -6.87
C VAL A 165 4.43 -18.10 -6.99
N ASN A 166 4.84 -18.80 -8.04
CA ASN A 166 6.25 -19.12 -8.29
C ASN A 166 7.11 -17.87 -8.47
N GLU A 167 6.59 -16.81 -9.09
CA GLU A 167 7.30 -15.55 -9.25
C GLU A 167 7.48 -14.81 -7.92
N LEU A 168 6.45 -14.80 -7.07
CA LEU A 168 6.53 -14.23 -5.72
C LEU A 168 7.55 -14.99 -4.87
N ASP A 169 7.50 -16.33 -4.89
CA ASP A 169 8.42 -17.19 -4.15
C ASP A 169 9.88 -16.98 -4.60
N ARG A 170 10.13 -16.99 -5.91
CA ARG A 170 11.46 -16.73 -6.49
C ARG A 170 12.01 -15.37 -6.05
N ARG A 171 11.16 -14.35 -5.95
CA ARG A 171 11.56 -13.01 -5.50
C ARG A 171 11.90 -13.00 -4.03
N CYS A 172 11.09 -13.63 -3.18
CA CYS A 172 11.41 -13.81 -1.76
C CYS A 172 12.75 -14.53 -1.57
N GLU A 173 12.98 -15.63 -2.29
CA GLU A 173 14.24 -16.38 -2.24
C GLU A 173 15.43 -15.53 -2.67
N SER A 174 15.31 -14.77 -3.75
CA SER A 174 16.37 -13.87 -4.22
C SER A 174 16.70 -12.75 -3.23
N ARG A 175 15.77 -12.41 -2.33
CA ARG A 175 15.93 -11.41 -1.26
C ARG A 175 16.50 -12.02 0.03
N GLY A 176 16.41 -13.34 0.20
CA GLY A 176 16.89 -14.10 1.37
C GLY A 176 18.21 -14.85 1.18
N ALA A 177 18.90 -14.71 0.03
CA ALA A 177 20.20 -15.35 -0.25
C ALA A 177 21.41 -14.49 0.19
N GLY A 178 21.25 -13.77 1.30
CA GLY A 178 22.29 -12.97 1.94
C GLY A 178 22.06 -12.92 3.44
N GLU A 179 22.13 -14.09 4.10
CA GLU A 179 22.54 -14.12 5.52
C GLU A 179 24.02 -13.73 5.65
#